data_AF-A0A9P5M0P6-F1
#
_entry.id   AF-A0A9P5M0P6-F1
#
_cell.length_a   1.000
_cell.length_b   1.000
_cell.length_c   1.000
_cell.angle_alpha   90.00
_cell.angle_beta   90.00
_cell.angle_gamma   90.00
#
_symmetry.space_group_name_H-M   'P 1'
#
loop_
_entity.id
_entity.type
_entity.pdbx_description
1 polymer ?
#
loop_
_entity_poly.entity_id
_entity_poly.type
_entity_poly.pdbx_seq_one_letter_code
_entity_poly.pdbx_strand_id
1 'polypeptide(L)'
;MSQDCVIAANPDAAGVGVRISIYIQAFLPIVSCSIELIRRRPIVKNPQLERNLTHTAVASLLTGAALLISAIIQHQCYYLGTFHAVIVLNLCWITVLGSVAASDMVVQRMETYPTIMLRKSMKPFVAVSSIKMCLMGAFGIWMLQSPAKFDNASPGCTSQTVFVFFGHLFSVTSPSFRYPLLLLNSTAFIPILNITMINWLCMLIDGMIAMPFLAIWAIYRPQSMRRWVSDERLSILVSWTVALMNVMLTVTTEMNIRANNVGPDENQWGLGQTFAVLVSLLPAGNIVHQLYDLFCEVQGKREGAISPLLSSPKRESSAQTQSAIESEKIFPLETSPSATKVMQQACPTLLPLTNSGDRTIRRRNTS
;
A
#
# COMPACT_ATOMS: atom_id res chain seq x y z
N MET A 1 42.41 10.64 2.25
CA MET A 1 41.15 10.77 3.01
C MET A 1 40.08 11.11 1.99
N SER A 2 39.20 10.15 1.67
CA SER A 2 38.02 10.44 0.85
C SER A 2 37.21 11.49 1.59
N GLN A 3 36.96 12.63 0.95
CA GLN A 3 36.00 13.60 1.45
C GLN A 3 34.68 12.84 1.69
N ASP A 4 34.21 12.82 2.94
CA ASP A 4 32.93 12.21 3.27
C ASP A 4 31.86 12.94 2.46
N CYS A 5 31.27 12.26 1.48
CA CYS A 5 30.19 12.85 0.72
C CYS A 5 29.01 13.07 1.68
N VAL A 6 28.40 14.25 1.60
CA VAL A 6 27.10 14.54 2.22
C VAL A 6 26.05 14.59 1.11
N ILE A 7 25.05 13.71 1.18
CA ILE A 7 23.93 13.69 0.25
C ILE A 7 22.99 14.86 0.59
N ALA A 8 22.68 15.70 -0.39
CA ALA A 8 21.77 16.83 -0.20
C ALA A 8 20.39 16.37 0.29
N ALA A 9 19.86 16.99 1.35
CA ALA A 9 18.56 16.63 1.91
C ALA A 9 17.40 16.93 0.95
N ASN A 10 16.37 16.08 0.94
CA ASN A 10 15.11 16.30 0.22
C ASN A 10 13.93 15.78 1.06
N PRO A 11 13.43 16.61 1.99
CA PRO A 11 12.36 16.24 2.90
C PRO A 11 11.00 16.01 2.20
N ASP A 12 10.82 16.45 0.95
CA ASP A 12 9.59 16.20 0.21
C ASP A 12 9.53 14.79 -0.41
N ALA A 13 10.68 14.20 -0.76
CA ALA A 13 10.75 12.86 -1.33
C ALA A 13 10.89 11.76 -0.27
N ALA A 14 11.72 12.01 0.75
CA ALA A 14 12.04 11.00 1.76
C ALA A 14 11.84 11.51 3.19
N GLY A 15 11.22 12.68 3.41
CA GLY A 15 10.98 13.20 4.75
C GLY A 15 10.03 12.35 5.60
N VAL A 16 10.17 12.53 6.91
CA VAL A 16 9.53 11.71 7.94
C VAL A 16 8.02 11.62 7.77
N GLY A 17 7.33 12.72 7.46
CA GLY A 17 5.87 12.72 7.31
C GLY A 17 5.38 11.92 6.10
N VAL A 18 6.12 11.95 4.98
CA VAL A 18 5.82 11.12 3.80
C VAL A 18 5.96 9.64 4.14
N ARG A 19 7.05 9.26 4.82
CA ARG A 19 7.30 7.87 5.24
C ARG A 19 6.20 7.37 6.18
N ILE A 20 5.90 8.13 7.23
CA ILE A 20 4.84 7.79 8.20
C ILE A 20 3.49 7.61 7.50
N SER A 21 3.11 8.55 6.63
CA SER A 21 1.84 8.47 5.89
C SER A 21 1.75 7.20 5.04
N ILE A 22 2.82 6.84 4.35
CA ILE A 22 2.89 5.63 3.53
C ILE A 22 2.84 4.37 4.38
N TYR A 23 3.55 4.33 5.51
CA TYR A 23 3.51 3.19 6.43
C TYR A 23 2.10 2.99 6.97
N ILE A 24 1.45 4.04 7.46
CA ILE A 24 0.05 3.96 7.92
C ILE A 24 -0.84 3.40 6.80
N GLN A 25 -0.83 4.04 5.62
CA GLN A 25 -1.69 3.63 4.51
C GLN A 25 -1.44 2.20 4.02
N ALA A 26 -0.21 1.70 4.08
CA ALA A 26 0.12 0.33 3.68
C ALA A 26 -0.38 -0.73 4.70
N PHE A 27 -0.41 -0.40 6.00
CA PHE A 27 -0.85 -1.32 7.05
C PHE A 27 -2.36 -1.28 7.31
N LEU A 28 -3.07 -0.19 7.00
CA LEU A 28 -4.52 -0.09 7.25
C LEU A 28 -5.37 -1.20 6.60
N PRO A 29 -5.14 -1.61 5.34
CA PRO A 29 -5.86 -2.75 4.77
C PRO A 29 -5.65 -4.02 5.58
N ILE A 30 -4.41 -4.36 5.92
CA ILE A 30 -4.04 -5.55 6.70
C ILE A 30 -4.74 -5.58 8.06
N VAL A 31 -4.79 -4.44 8.76
CA VAL A 31 -5.48 -4.32 10.04
C VAL A 31 -6.99 -4.56 9.86
N SER A 32 -7.59 -4.00 8.82
CA SER A 32 -9.02 -4.24 8.49
C SER A 32 -9.30 -5.72 8.26
N CYS A 33 -8.44 -6.41 7.51
CA CYS A 33 -8.54 -7.85 7.30
C CYS A 33 -8.50 -8.61 8.63
N SER A 34 -7.56 -8.21 9.49
CA SER A 34 -7.31 -8.85 10.79
C SER A 34 -8.49 -8.68 11.74
N ILE A 35 -9.17 -7.52 11.74
CA ILE A 35 -10.36 -7.29 12.56
C ILE A 35 -11.49 -8.24 12.18
N GLU A 36 -11.77 -8.36 10.88
CA GLU A 36 -12.86 -9.22 10.39
C GLU A 36 -12.55 -10.70 10.60
N LEU A 37 -11.28 -11.06 10.52
CA LEU A 37 -10.81 -12.38 10.93
C LEU A 37 -11.15 -12.66 12.40
N ILE A 38 -10.83 -11.73 13.31
CA ILE A 38 -11.10 -11.88 14.74
C ILE A 38 -12.62 -12.02 15.00
N ARG A 39 -13.45 -11.31 14.23
CA ARG A 39 -14.91 -11.42 14.31
C ARG A 39 -15.45 -12.79 13.89
N ARG A 40 -14.64 -13.64 13.23
CA ARG A 40 -15.05 -14.91 12.60
C ARG A 40 -16.27 -14.74 11.69
N ARG A 41 -16.44 -13.54 11.12
CA ARG A 41 -17.48 -13.28 10.15
C ARG A 41 -16.92 -13.65 8.78
N PRO A 42 -17.73 -14.29 7.92
CA PRO A 42 -17.30 -14.58 6.58
C PRO A 42 -17.00 -13.26 5.86
N ILE A 43 -15.72 -13.02 5.61
CA ILE A 43 -15.17 -11.79 5.03
C ILE A 43 -15.94 -11.41 3.75
N VAL A 44 -16.29 -12.44 2.98
CA VAL A 44 -16.94 -12.39 1.67
C VAL A 44 -18.36 -11.77 1.70
N LYS A 45 -18.99 -11.62 2.89
CA LYS A 45 -20.39 -11.16 2.98
C LYS A 45 -20.57 -9.68 3.36
N ASN A 46 -19.51 -8.95 3.70
CA ASN A 46 -19.63 -7.56 4.17
C ASN A 46 -19.33 -6.52 3.06
N PRO A 47 -20.34 -5.93 2.39
CA PRO A 47 -20.12 -4.94 1.32
C PRO A 47 -19.53 -3.61 1.82
N GLN A 48 -19.70 -3.27 3.10
CA GLN A 48 -19.11 -2.06 3.67
C GLN A 48 -17.60 -2.23 3.86
N LEU A 49 -17.15 -3.41 4.31
CA LEU A 49 -15.74 -3.75 4.41
C LEU A 49 -15.05 -3.67 3.05
N GLU A 50 -15.63 -4.26 2.01
CA GLU A 50 -15.08 -4.21 0.66
C GLU A 50 -14.92 -2.77 0.18
N ARG A 51 -15.93 -1.93 0.41
CA ARG A 51 -15.88 -0.51 0.05
C ARG A 51 -14.76 0.20 0.83
N ASN A 52 -14.65 -0.03 2.13
CA ASN A 52 -13.61 0.57 2.98
C ASN A 52 -12.20 0.13 2.56
N LEU A 53 -12.00 -1.16 2.29
CA LEU A 53 -10.74 -1.72 1.79
C LEU A 53 -10.38 -1.13 0.43
N THR A 54 -11.35 -1.05 -0.48
CA THR A 54 -11.15 -0.48 -1.82
C THR A 54 -10.77 1.01 -1.73
N HIS A 55 -11.46 1.80 -0.91
CA HIS A 55 -11.12 3.21 -0.72
C HIS A 55 -9.73 3.38 -0.11
N THR A 56 -9.38 2.58 0.89
CA THR A 56 -8.06 2.62 1.53
C THR A 56 -6.96 2.22 0.54
N ALA A 57 -7.19 1.17 -0.25
CA ALA A 57 -6.25 0.72 -1.25
C ALA A 57 -6.07 1.75 -2.39
N VAL A 58 -7.16 2.36 -2.87
CA VAL A 58 -7.11 3.43 -3.87
C VAL A 58 -6.38 4.65 -3.33
N ALA A 59 -6.62 5.05 -2.07
CA ALA A 59 -5.90 6.15 -1.43
C ALA A 59 -4.38 5.86 -1.38
N SER A 60 -3.99 4.65 -0.97
CA SER A 60 -2.58 4.22 -0.98
C SER A 60 -1.96 4.21 -2.39
N LEU A 61 -2.71 3.76 -3.41
CA LEU A 61 -2.28 3.80 -4.80
C LEU A 61 -2.06 5.24 -5.29
N LEU A 62 -3.00 6.13 -5.01
CA LEU A 62 -2.92 7.54 -5.38
C LEU A 62 -1.77 8.25 -4.67
N THR A 63 -1.57 8.01 -3.36
CA THR A 63 -0.42 8.54 -2.62
C THR A 63 0.90 8.10 -3.24
N GLY A 64 1.04 6.81 -3.55
CA GLY A 64 2.24 6.30 -4.21
C GLY A 64 2.44 6.85 -5.63
N ALA A 65 1.37 7.09 -6.38
CA ALA A 65 1.44 7.72 -7.70
C ALA A 65 1.84 9.20 -7.61
N ALA A 66 1.28 9.94 -6.65
CA ALA A 66 1.64 11.33 -6.38
C ALA A 66 3.11 11.48 -5.97
N LEU A 67 3.62 10.57 -5.12
CA LEU A 67 5.04 10.51 -4.76
C LEU A 67 5.92 10.33 -6.00
N LEU A 68 5.55 9.40 -6.88
CA LEU A 68 6.33 9.09 -8.07
C LEU A 68 6.33 10.25 -9.09
N ILE A 69 5.16 10.86 -9.32
CA ILE A 69 5.05 12.05 -10.17
C ILE A 69 5.89 13.19 -9.58
N SER A 70 5.83 13.38 -8.26
CA SER A 70 6.65 14.40 -7.57
C SER A 70 8.14 14.12 -7.74
N ALA A 71 8.58 12.87 -7.62
CA ALA A 71 9.97 12.48 -7.85
C ALA A 71 10.42 12.74 -9.30
N ILE A 72 9.57 12.46 -10.29
CA ILE A 72 9.85 12.76 -11.70
C ILE A 72 9.99 14.27 -11.90
N ILE A 73 9.05 15.07 -11.39
CA ILE A 73 9.09 16.54 -11.48
C ILE A 73 10.32 17.09 -10.76
N GLN A 74 10.62 16.62 -9.56
CA GLN A 74 11.78 17.04 -8.79
C GLN A 74 13.09 16.70 -9.50
N HIS A 75 13.18 15.53 -10.15
CA HIS A 75 14.36 15.20 -10.94
C HIS A 75 14.56 16.20 -12.11
N GLN A 76 13.47 16.58 -12.79
CA GLN A 76 13.53 17.51 -13.92
C GLN A 76 13.76 18.96 -13.50
N CYS A 77 13.29 19.39 -12.32
CA CYS A 77 13.28 20.79 -11.92
C CYS A 77 14.27 21.16 -10.80
N TYR A 78 14.48 20.28 -9.82
CA TYR A 78 15.10 20.62 -8.53
C TYR A 78 16.24 19.66 -8.13
N TYR A 79 16.70 18.82 -9.06
CA TYR A 79 17.77 17.83 -8.88
C TYR A 79 17.45 16.78 -7.79
N LEU A 80 16.80 15.68 -8.19
CA LEU A 80 16.60 14.50 -7.33
C LEU A 80 17.81 13.56 -7.43
N GLY A 81 18.46 13.29 -6.30
CA GLY A 81 19.59 12.35 -6.23
C GLY A 81 19.17 10.88 -6.32
N THR A 82 20.13 9.99 -6.64
CA THR A 82 19.87 8.54 -6.74
C THR A 82 19.41 7.95 -5.40
N PHE A 83 19.95 8.43 -4.28
CA PHE A 83 19.52 8.00 -2.94
C PHE A 83 18.01 8.20 -2.72
N HIS A 84 17.52 9.42 -2.93
CA HIS A 84 16.08 9.72 -2.77
C HIS A 84 15.22 8.95 -3.76
N ALA A 85 15.68 8.75 -5.00
CA ALA A 85 14.96 7.94 -5.97
C ALA A 85 14.81 6.47 -5.54
N VAL A 86 15.84 5.89 -4.91
CA VAL A 86 15.77 4.53 -4.35
C VAL A 86 14.79 4.47 -3.17
N ILE A 87 14.78 5.48 -2.29
CA ILE A 87 13.80 5.57 -1.20
C ILE A 87 12.37 5.69 -1.74
N VAL A 88 12.13 6.58 -2.72
CA VAL A 88 10.83 6.73 -3.39
C VAL A 88 10.39 5.40 -4.00
N LEU A 89 11.29 4.69 -4.67
CA LEU A 89 10.99 3.38 -5.27
C LEU A 89 10.57 2.35 -4.20
N ASN A 90 11.29 2.28 -3.08
CA ASN A 90 10.92 1.41 -1.95
C ASN A 90 9.54 1.78 -1.36
N LEU A 91 9.27 3.07 -1.17
CA LEU A 91 7.98 3.56 -0.67
C LEU A 91 6.83 3.22 -1.65
N CYS A 92 7.09 3.30 -2.96
CA CYS A 92 6.14 2.85 -3.98
C CYS A 92 5.88 1.33 -3.88
N TRP A 93 6.90 0.50 -3.63
CA TRP A 93 6.71 -0.94 -3.41
C TRP A 93 5.89 -1.24 -2.14
N ILE A 94 6.13 -0.53 -1.04
CA ILE A 94 5.34 -0.66 0.20
C ILE A 94 3.86 -0.38 -0.06
N THR A 95 3.55 0.73 -0.74
CA THR A 95 2.16 1.07 -1.08
C THR A 95 1.51 0.06 -2.02
N VAL A 96 2.26 -0.49 -2.99
CA VAL A 96 1.76 -1.56 -3.86
C VAL A 96 1.41 -2.80 -3.05
N LEU A 97 2.33 -3.30 -2.21
CA LEU A 97 2.09 -4.49 -1.40
C LEU A 97 0.90 -4.33 -0.45
N GLY A 98 0.75 -3.17 0.21
CA GLY A 98 -0.43 -2.88 1.03
C GLY A 98 -1.75 -2.97 0.24
N SER A 99 -1.76 -2.50 -1.02
CA SER A 99 -2.93 -2.64 -1.90
C SER A 99 -3.19 -4.08 -2.35
N VAL A 100 -2.17 -4.94 -2.41
CA VAL A 100 -2.33 -6.36 -2.75
C VAL A 100 -3.14 -7.09 -1.68
N ALA A 101 -2.85 -6.84 -0.40
CA ALA A 101 -3.61 -7.41 0.71
C ALA A 101 -5.12 -7.09 0.62
N ALA A 102 -5.47 -5.87 0.20
CA ALA A 102 -6.85 -5.50 -0.05
C ALA A 102 -7.45 -6.26 -1.25
N SER A 103 -6.66 -6.44 -2.32
CA SER A 103 -7.13 -7.07 -3.55
C SER A 103 -7.34 -8.58 -3.45
N ASP A 104 -6.52 -9.31 -2.69
CA ASP A 104 -6.67 -10.76 -2.50
C ASP A 104 -8.05 -11.10 -1.93
N MET A 105 -8.49 -10.34 -0.92
CA MET A 105 -9.82 -10.50 -0.34
C MET A 105 -10.95 -10.27 -1.34
N VAL A 106 -10.79 -9.30 -2.24
CA VAL A 106 -11.78 -9.04 -3.29
C VAL A 106 -11.75 -10.15 -4.35
N VAL A 107 -10.57 -10.70 -4.66
CA VAL A 107 -10.42 -11.78 -5.64
C VAL A 107 -11.03 -13.09 -5.13
N GLN A 108 -10.87 -13.45 -3.86
CA GLN A 108 -11.50 -14.65 -3.29
C GLN A 108 -13.03 -14.61 -3.34
N ARG A 109 -13.62 -13.42 -3.29
CA ARG A 109 -15.05 -13.22 -3.54
C ARG A 109 -15.46 -13.59 -4.97
N MET A 110 -14.56 -13.47 -5.96
CA MET A 110 -14.86 -13.83 -7.36
C MET A 110 -15.13 -15.32 -7.54
N GLU A 111 -14.46 -16.20 -6.78
CA GLU A 111 -14.68 -17.64 -6.91
C GLU A 111 -16.08 -18.07 -6.43
N THR A 112 -16.71 -17.26 -5.58
CA THR A 112 -18.04 -17.55 -5.00
C THR A 112 -19.21 -16.97 -5.82
N TYR A 113 -18.98 -15.95 -6.65
CA TYR A 113 -20.05 -15.24 -7.39
C TYR A 113 -19.87 -15.28 -8.92
N PRO A 114 -20.96 -15.32 -9.71
CA PRO A 114 -20.86 -15.34 -11.17
C PRO A 114 -20.13 -14.10 -11.72
N THR A 115 -19.14 -14.36 -12.56
CA THR A 115 -18.04 -13.49 -13.04
C THR A 115 -18.42 -12.16 -13.72
N ILE A 116 -19.71 -11.89 -13.98
CA ILE A 116 -20.13 -10.78 -14.84
C ILE A 116 -20.29 -9.45 -14.08
N MET A 117 -20.88 -9.45 -12.87
CA MET A 117 -21.11 -8.20 -12.12
C MET A 117 -19.84 -7.65 -11.46
N LEU A 118 -19.01 -8.53 -10.89
CA LEU A 118 -17.78 -8.15 -10.18
C LEU A 118 -16.73 -7.53 -11.12
N ARG A 119 -16.75 -7.94 -12.40
CA ARG A 119 -15.87 -7.40 -13.46
C ARG A 119 -16.10 -5.91 -13.74
N LYS A 120 -17.25 -5.32 -13.38
CA LYS A 120 -17.49 -3.88 -13.60
C LYS A 120 -16.90 -3.02 -12.50
N SER A 121 -16.94 -3.46 -11.23
CA SER A 121 -16.50 -2.64 -10.10
C SER A 121 -14.97 -2.61 -9.90
N MET A 122 -14.27 -3.68 -10.28
CA MET A 122 -12.81 -3.78 -10.08
C MET A 122 -11.98 -3.14 -11.19
N LYS A 123 -12.56 -2.86 -12.36
CA LYS A 123 -11.86 -2.24 -13.50
C LYS A 123 -11.06 -0.98 -13.13
N PRO A 124 -11.61 0.02 -12.42
CA PRO A 124 -10.86 1.22 -12.09
C PRO A 124 -9.67 0.92 -11.16
N PHE A 125 -9.85 0.06 -10.16
CA PHE A 125 -8.76 -0.32 -9.24
C PHE A 125 -7.61 -1.01 -9.98
N VAL A 126 -7.92 -2.02 -10.79
CA VAL A 126 -6.91 -2.75 -11.58
C VAL A 126 -6.22 -1.83 -12.57
N ALA A 127 -6.96 -0.94 -13.24
CA ALA A 127 -6.38 0.03 -14.16
C ALA A 127 -5.42 1.00 -13.45
N VAL A 128 -5.83 1.60 -12.33
CA VAL A 128 -4.99 2.52 -11.54
C VAL A 128 -3.75 1.81 -11.01
N SER A 129 -3.91 0.60 -10.48
CA SER A 129 -2.78 -0.20 -10.00
C SER A 129 -1.81 -0.54 -11.14
N SER A 130 -2.32 -0.93 -12.31
CA SER A 130 -1.50 -1.25 -13.48
C SER A 130 -0.72 -0.03 -13.97
N ILE A 131 -1.38 1.12 -14.12
CA ILE A 131 -0.74 2.38 -14.53
C ILE A 131 0.35 2.77 -13.53
N LYS A 132 0.06 2.72 -12.22
CA LYS A 132 1.05 3.03 -11.18
C LYS A 132 2.26 2.11 -11.26
N MET A 133 2.06 0.80 -11.39
CA MET A 133 3.14 -0.18 -11.53
C MET A 133 3.99 0.10 -12.77
N CYS A 134 3.36 0.42 -13.90
CA CYS A 134 4.07 0.80 -15.12
C CYS A 134 4.92 2.05 -14.92
N LEU A 135 4.37 3.10 -14.32
CA LEU A 135 5.12 4.31 -14.01
C LEU A 135 6.30 4.02 -13.07
N MET A 136 6.07 3.22 -12.03
CA MET A 136 7.09 2.82 -11.07
C MET A 136 8.22 2.04 -11.75
N GLY A 137 7.87 1.06 -12.60
CA GLY A 137 8.83 0.28 -13.39
C GLY A 137 9.62 1.16 -14.35
N ALA A 138 8.96 2.09 -15.05
CA ALA A 138 9.62 3.05 -15.93
C ALA A 138 10.63 3.92 -15.17
N PHE A 139 10.22 4.46 -14.01
CA PHE A 139 11.07 5.28 -13.15
C PHE A 139 12.28 4.48 -12.62
N GLY A 140 12.06 3.25 -12.16
CA GLY A 140 13.13 2.37 -11.69
C GLY A 140 14.12 2.02 -12.80
N ILE A 141 13.65 1.69 -14.02
CA ILE A 141 14.52 1.43 -15.18
C ILE A 141 15.35 2.68 -15.49
N TRP A 142 14.71 3.85 -15.57
CA TRP A 142 15.39 5.10 -15.89
C TRP A 142 16.51 5.43 -14.88
N MET A 143 16.22 5.35 -13.59
CA MET A 143 17.19 5.59 -12.53
C MET A 143 18.34 4.57 -12.54
N LEU A 144 18.03 3.28 -12.71
CA LEU A 144 19.02 2.20 -12.65
C LEU A 144 19.83 2.02 -13.94
N GLN A 145 19.41 2.58 -15.08
CA GLN A 145 20.19 2.50 -16.32
C GLN A 145 21.51 3.28 -16.25
N SER A 146 21.57 4.37 -15.48
CA SER A 146 22.79 5.15 -15.30
C SER A 146 22.72 5.92 -13.98
N PRO A 147 22.88 5.25 -12.82
CA PRO A 147 22.69 5.89 -11.52
C PRO A 147 23.57 7.13 -11.35
N ALA A 148 24.84 7.08 -11.80
CA ALA A 148 25.75 8.23 -11.75
C ALA A 148 25.33 9.41 -12.63
N LYS A 149 24.60 9.18 -13.73
CA LYS A 149 24.04 10.26 -14.57
C LYS A 149 22.70 10.78 -14.05
N PHE A 150 22.01 9.96 -13.25
CA PHE A 150 20.77 10.34 -12.61
C PHE A 150 21.04 11.26 -11.41
N ASP A 151 22.16 11.09 -10.74
CA ASP A 151 22.54 11.88 -9.57
C ASP A 151 22.99 13.31 -9.93
N ASN A 152 22.00 14.18 -10.11
CA ASN A 152 22.26 15.60 -10.37
C ASN A 152 22.40 16.42 -9.08
N ALA A 153 21.96 15.89 -7.94
CA ALA A 153 21.91 16.62 -6.67
C ALA A 153 23.26 16.65 -5.95
N SER A 154 24.03 15.56 -6.05
CA SER A 154 25.29 15.41 -5.33
C SER A 154 26.30 14.65 -6.20
N PRO A 155 26.83 15.28 -7.27
CA PRO A 155 27.71 14.59 -8.21
C PRO A 155 28.94 14.00 -7.48
N GLY A 156 29.18 12.70 -7.68
CA GLY A 156 30.28 11.95 -7.04
C GLY A 156 29.86 11.13 -5.82
N CYS A 157 28.71 11.43 -5.23
CA CYS A 157 28.19 10.74 -4.04
C CYS A 157 27.58 9.38 -4.34
N THR A 158 27.12 9.15 -5.57
CA THR A 158 26.46 7.91 -5.99
C THR A 158 27.29 6.66 -5.70
N SER A 159 28.62 6.77 -5.77
CA SER A 159 29.55 5.66 -5.49
C SER A 159 29.56 5.25 -4.01
N GLN A 160 29.30 6.22 -3.12
CA GLN A 160 29.23 6.04 -1.67
C GLN A 160 27.81 5.70 -1.20
N THR A 161 26.78 5.87 -2.06
CA THR A 161 25.41 5.51 -1.71
C THR A 161 25.26 4.00 -1.56
N VAL A 162 24.81 3.57 -0.39
CA VAL A 162 24.59 2.17 -0.04
C VAL A 162 23.10 1.86 0.14
N PHE A 163 22.72 0.65 -0.23
CA PHE A 163 21.42 0.05 0.01
C PHE A 163 21.60 -1.11 0.98
N VAL A 164 20.94 -1.03 2.12
CA VAL A 164 20.86 -2.08 3.12
C VAL A 164 19.72 -3.03 2.76
N PHE A 165 20.02 -4.31 2.56
CA PHE A 165 18.99 -5.33 2.36
C PHE A 165 19.30 -6.53 3.25
N PHE A 166 18.35 -6.91 4.12
CA PHE A 166 18.57 -7.94 5.15
C PHE A 166 19.84 -7.72 5.98
N GLY A 167 20.15 -6.46 6.32
CA GLY A 167 21.35 -6.08 7.07
C GLY A 167 22.65 -6.09 6.28
N HIS A 168 22.65 -6.51 5.02
CA HIS A 168 23.82 -6.44 4.13
C HIS A 168 23.85 -5.12 3.37
N LEU A 169 25.04 -4.53 3.26
CA LEU A 169 25.30 -3.30 2.53
C LEU A 169 25.64 -3.61 1.07
N PHE A 170 24.86 -3.06 0.14
CA PHE A 170 25.09 -3.14 -1.30
C PHE A 170 25.37 -1.73 -1.83
N SER A 171 26.44 -1.54 -2.60
CA SER A 171 26.59 -0.27 -3.34
C SER A 171 25.49 -0.18 -4.40
N VAL A 172 24.85 0.98 -4.55
CA VAL A 172 23.83 1.21 -5.58
C VAL A 172 24.42 1.05 -6.99
N THR A 173 25.72 1.27 -7.14
CA THR A 173 26.44 1.06 -8.40
C THR A 173 26.80 -0.40 -8.67
N SER A 174 26.70 -1.28 -7.68
CA SER A 174 27.10 -2.67 -7.81
C SER A 174 26.16 -3.44 -8.76
N PRO A 175 26.71 -4.30 -9.65
CA PRO A 175 25.90 -5.11 -10.56
C PRO A 175 24.93 -6.04 -9.82
N SER A 176 25.34 -6.57 -8.66
CA SER A 176 24.54 -7.47 -7.82
C SER A 176 23.26 -6.83 -7.29
N PHE A 177 23.27 -5.53 -7.02
CA PHE A 177 22.06 -4.77 -6.67
C PHE A 177 21.27 -4.36 -7.92
N ARG A 178 21.98 -3.85 -8.92
CA ARG A 178 21.40 -3.21 -10.09
C ARG A 178 20.62 -4.18 -10.98
N TYR A 179 21.14 -5.38 -11.28
CA TYR A 179 20.48 -6.30 -12.21
C TYR A 179 19.17 -6.89 -11.67
N PRO A 180 19.10 -7.40 -10.42
CA PRO A 180 17.83 -7.89 -9.87
C PRO A 180 16.76 -6.80 -9.81
N LEU A 181 17.15 -5.57 -9.42
CA LEU A 181 16.21 -4.47 -9.34
C LEU A 181 15.77 -3.99 -10.74
N LEU A 182 16.66 -3.99 -11.73
CA LEU A 182 16.27 -3.74 -13.13
C LEU A 182 15.29 -4.79 -13.66
N LEU A 183 15.53 -6.07 -13.35
CA LEU A 183 14.62 -7.15 -13.74
C LEU A 183 13.23 -6.95 -13.13
N LEU A 184 13.18 -6.67 -11.81
CA LEU A 184 11.95 -6.41 -11.08
C LEU A 184 11.18 -5.18 -11.63
N ASN A 185 11.89 -4.11 -11.98
CA ASN A 185 11.25 -2.92 -12.56
C ASN A 185 10.83 -3.13 -14.03
N SER A 186 11.55 -3.98 -14.78
CA SER A 186 11.19 -4.35 -16.15
C SER A 186 9.90 -5.17 -16.19
N THR A 187 9.73 -6.11 -15.25
CA THR A 187 8.47 -6.84 -15.12
C THR A 187 7.33 -5.94 -14.68
N ALA A 188 7.59 -5.00 -13.76
CA ALA A 188 6.63 -3.98 -13.32
C ALA A 188 6.24 -2.97 -14.42
N PHE A 189 7.06 -2.81 -15.46
CA PHE A 189 6.75 -1.90 -16.56
C PHE A 189 5.68 -2.46 -17.51
N ILE A 190 5.55 -3.78 -17.62
CA ILE A 190 4.67 -4.43 -18.59
C ILE A 190 3.27 -4.65 -17.96
N PRO A 191 2.21 -3.94 -18.41
CA PRO A 191 0.90 -3.96 -17.75
C PRO A 191 0.29 -5.36 -17.55
N ILE A 192 0.46 -6.23 -18.53
CA ILE A 192 -0.05 -7.61 -18.51
C ILE A 192 0.71 -8.43 -17.45
N LEU A 193 2.03 -8.23 -17.37
CA LEU A 193 2.84 -8.88 -16.36
C LEU A 193 2.59 -8.31 -14.97
N ASN A 194 2.14 -7.06 -14.81
CA ASN A 194 1.91 -6.50 -13.48
C ASN A 194 0.85 -7.26 -12.68
N ILE A 195 -0.27 -7.56 -13.33
CA ILE A 195 -1.38 -8.28 -12.71
C ILE A 195 -0.96 -9.70 -12.37
N THR A 196 -0.23 -10.36 -13.29
CA THR A 196 0.21 -11.74 -13.05
C THR A 196 1.36 -11.79 -12.07
N MET A 197 2.34 -10.90 -12.13
CA MET A 197 3.54 -10.83 -11.29
C MET A 197 3.18 -10.67 -9.82
N ILE A 198 2.25 -9.77 -9.48
CA ILE A 198 1.81 -9.59 -8.09
C ILE A 198 1.20 -10.89 -7.56
N ASN A 199 0.31 -11.51 -8.34
CA ASN A 199 -0.33 -12.76 -7.95
C ASN A 199 0.69 -13.90 -7.85
N TRP A 200 1.61 -14.01 -8.81
CA TRP A 200 2.68 -15.02 -8.82
C TRP A 200 3.64 -14.84 -7.65
N LEU A 201 4.01 -13.61 -7.31
CA LEU A 201 4.90 -13.33 -6.19
C LEU A 201 4.24 -13.72 -4.87
N CYS A 202 2.96 -13.36 -4.67
CA CYS A 202 2.22 -13.78 -3.48
C CYS A 202 2.10 -15.31 -3.42
N MET A 203 1.63 -15.94 -4.50
CA MET A 203 1.50 -17.40 -4.58
C MET A 203 2.82 -18.14 -4.38
N LEU A 204 3.94 -17.59 -4.86
CA LEU A 204 5.26 -18.19 -4.68
C LEU A 204 5.70 -18.09 -3.22
N ILE A 205 5.55 -16.93 -2.58
CA ILE A 205 5.93 -16.74 -1.18
C ILE A 205 5.01 -17.56 -0.27
N ASP A 206 3.69 -17.50 -0.50
CA ASP A 206 2.71 -18.30 0.25
C ASP A 206 2.92 -19.78 0.01
N GLY A 207 3.30 -20.19 -1.20
CA GLY A 207 3.74 -21.55 -1.47
C GLY A 207 4.97 -21.92 -0.63
N MET A 208 6.02 -21.09 -0.64
CA MET A 208 7.24 -21.37 0.14
C MET A 208 6.98 -21.44 1.65
N ILE A 209 6.10 -20.58 2.17
CA ILE A 209 5.74 -20.56 3.60
C ILE A 209 4.78 -21.69 3.94
N ALA A 210 3.71 -21.87 3.16
CA ALA A 210 2.66 -22.85 3.44
C ALA A 210 3.09 -24.29 3.17
N MET A 211 3.92 -24.55 2.15
CA MET A 211 4.24 -25.91 1.72
C MET A 211 4.87 -26.76 2.83
N PRO A 212 5.81 -26.28 3.67
CA PRO A 212 6.27 -27.03 4.84
C PRO A 212 5.14 -27.37 5.81
N PHE A 213 4.27 -26.41 6.13
CA PHE A 213 3.13 -26.64 7.03
C PHE A 213 2.12 -27.62 6.44
N LEU A 214 1.80 -27.45 5.16
CA LEU A 214 0.90 -28.32 4.42
C LEU A 214 1.48 -29.74 4.32
N ALA A 215 2.78 -29.90 4.09
CA ALA A 215 3.45 -31.19 4.04
C ALA A 215 3.41 -31.90 5.40
N ILE A 216 3.78 -31.19 6.49
CA ILE A 216 3.68 -31.73 7.85
C ILE A 216 2.23 -32.12 8.15
N TRP A 217 1.29 -31.26 7.83
CA TRP A 217 -0.11 -31.49 8.14
C TRP A 217 -0.76 -32.59 7.27
N ALA A 218 -0.32 -32.76 6.01
CA ALA A 218 -0.69 -33.87 5.14
C ALA A 218 -0.39 -35.22 5.80
N ILE A 219 0.78 -35.30 6.44
CA ILE A 219 1.25 -36.51 7.12
C ILE A 219 0.34 -36.82 8.31
N TYR A 220 -0.09 -35.80 9.07
CA TYR A 220 -0.88 -36.01 10.28
C TYR A 220 -2.40 -36.14 10.05
N ARG A 221 -3.00 -35.49 9.03
CA ARG A 221 -4.46 -35.50 8.79
C ARG A 221 -4.87 -35.38 7.30
N PRO A 222 -4.68 -36.44 6.49
CA PRO A 222 -4.91 -36.38 5.03
C PRO A 222 -6.36 -36.06 4.63
N GLN A 223 -7.37 -36.54 5.37
CA GLN A 223 -8.79 -36.26 5.07
C GLN A 223 -9.19 -34.80 5.27
N SER A 224 -8.46 -34.06 6.12
CA SER A 224 -8.78 -32.66 6.40
C SER A 224 -8.29 -31.71 5.31
N MET A 225 -7.37 -32.16 4.45
CA MET A 225 -6.67 -31.30 3.50
C MET A 225 -7.56 -30.68 2.43
N ARG A 226 -8.58 -31.42 2.01
CA ARG A 226 -9.52 -30.94 0.98
C ARG A 226 -10.38 -29.76 1.46
N ARG A 227 -10.62 -29.60 2.76
CA ARG A 227 -11.37 -28.45 3.31
C ARG A 227 -10.51 -27.20 3.52
N TRP A 228 -9.19 -27.35 3.62
CA TRP A 228 -8.29 -26.22 3.91
C TRP A 228 -7.98 -25.37 2.68
N VAL A 229 -7.88 -26.00 1.50
CA VAL A 229 -7.58 -25.32 0.23
C VAL A 229 -8.74 -24.44 -0.25
N SER A 230 -9.98 -24.70 0.23
CA SER A 230 -11.17 -23.92 -0.10
C SER A 230 -11.50 -22.82 0.92
N ASP A 231 -10.58 -22.49 1.83
CA ASP A 231 -10.91 -21.81 3.09
C ASP A 231 -10.33 -20.40 3.19
N GLU A 232 -11.03 -19.55 3.94
CA GLU A 232 -10.64 -18.16 4.29
C GLU A 232 -9.22 -18.08 4.89
N ARG A 233 -8.69 -19.21 5.34
CA ARG A 233 -7.35 -19.38 5.93
C ARG A 233 -6.20 -19.05 4.97
N LEU A 234 -6.36 -19.32 3.67
CA LEU A 234 -5.32 -18.98 2.71
C LEU A 234 -5.19 -17.45 2.59
N SER A 235 -6.31 -16.71 2.57
CA SER A 235 -6.29 -15.23 2.56
C SER A 235 -5.61 -14.65 3.79
N ILE A 236 -5.82 -15.28 4.94
CA ILE A 236 -5.15 -14.88 6.18
C ILE A 236 -3.65 -15.02 6.00
N LEU A 237 -3.19 -16.18 5.55
CA LEU A 237 -1.77 -16.43 5.35
C LEU A 237 -1.17 -15.42 4.37
N VAL A 238 -1.81 -15.21 3.21
CA VAL A 238 -1.41 -14.21 2.22
C VAL A 238 -1.32 -12.82 2.85
N SER A 239 -2.34 -12.40 3.60
CA SER A 239 -2.38 -11.10 4.26
C SER A 239 -1.25 -10.90 5.27
N TRP A 240 -0.92 -11.94 6.07
CA TRP A 240 0.19 -11.89 7.01
C TRP A 240 1.55 -11.94 6.33
N THR A 241 1.70 -12.72 5.25
CA THR A 241 2.90 -12.72 4.40
C THR A 241 3.16 -11.34 3.83
N VAL A 242 2.13 -10.70 3.28
CA VAL A 242 2.19 -9.33 2.75
C VAL A 242 2.51 -8.33 3.87
N ALA A 243 1.95 -8.50 5.06
CA ALA A 243 2.26 -7.67 6.22
C ALA A 243 3.75 -7.78 6.61
N LEU A 244 4.29 -8.99 6.68
CA LEU A 244 5.69 -9.23 6.98
C LEU A 244 6.59 -8.59 5.92
N MET A 245 6.27 -8.73 4.63
CA MET A 245 7.04 -8.08 3.56
C MET A 245 7.02 -6.55 3.68
N ASN A 246 5.88 -5.95 4.04
CA ASN A 246 5.78 -4.51 4.29
C ASN A 246 6.63 -4.07 5.49
N VAL A 247 6.66 -4.84 6.57
CA VAL A 247 7.54 -4.58 7.72
C VAL A 247 9.01 -4.63 7.28
N MET A 248 9.38 -5.65 6.51
CA MET A 248 10.75 -5.81 6.01
C MET A 248 11.20 -4.64 5.12
N LEU A 249 10.34 -4.19 4.19
CA LEU A 249 10.63 -3.01 3.36
C LEU A 249 10.66 -1.70 4.16
N THR A 250 9.81 -1.58 5.18
CA THR A 250 9.82 -0.43 6.10
C THR A 250 11.14 -0.35 6.86
N VAL A 251 11.55 -1.46 7.49
CA VAL A 251 12.83 -1.57 8.20
C VAL A 251 14.00 -1.31 7.24
N THR A 252 13.98 -1.91 6.05
CA THR A 252 14.99 -1.68 5.00
C THR A 252 15.09 -0.20 4.63
N THR A 253 13.96 0.48 4.48
CA THR A 253 13.93 1.91 4.15
C THR A 253 14.56 2.76 5.25
N GLU A 254 14.22 2.50 6.52
CA GLU A 254 14.82 3.23 7.65
C GLU A 254 16.31 2.91 7.83
N MET A 255 16.72 1.67 7.58
CA MET A 255 18.14 1.29 7.57
C MET A 255 18.91 1.97 6.45
N ASN A 256 18.32 2.11 5.26
CA ASN A 256 18.93 2.85 4.15
C ASN A 256 19.20 4.30 4.51
N ILE A 257 18.25 4.96 5.18
CA ILE A 257 18.41 6.37 5.58
C ILE A 257 19.52 6.51 6.62
N ARG A 258 19.60 5.59 7.59
CA ARG A 258 20.64 5.61 8.63
C ARG A 258 22.05 5.25 8.12
N ALA A 259 22.14 4.43 7.08
CA ALA A 259 23.41 3.96 6.53
C ALA A 259 24.09 4.98 5.61
N ASN A 260 23.36 6.00 5.14
CA ASN A 260 23.89 7.02 4.25
C ASN A 260 24.06 8.35 4.99
N ASN A 261 25.10 9.11 4.65
CA ASN A 261 25.37 10.42 5.22
C ASN A 261 24.51 11.49 4.53
N VAL A 262 23.27 11.66 4.99
CA VAL A 262 22.32 12.63 4.46
C VAL A 262 22.41 13.95 5.24
N GLY A 263 22.24 15.07 4.54
CA GLY A 263 22.25 16.40 5.14
C GLY A 263 21.24 16.57 6.30
N PRO A 264 21.51 17.49 7.24
CA PRO A 264 20.72 17.64 8.47
C PRO A 264 19.26 18.03 8.24
N ASP A 265 18.95 18.63 7.09
CA ASP A 265 17.61 19.13 6.76
C ASP A 265 16.61 18.05 6.32
N GLU A 266 17.05 16.79 6.20
CA GLU A 266 16.21 15.66 5.78
C GLU A 266 15.02 15.42 6.73
N ASN A 267 15.18 15.78 8.00
CA ASN A 267 14.15 15.62 9.03
C ASN A 267 13.24 16.85 9.19
N GLN A 268 13.42 17.91 8.38
CA GLN A 268 12.55 19.08 8.44
C GLN A 268 11.14 18.75 7.95
N TRP A 269 10.13 19.29 8.64
CA TRP A 269 8.72 19.11 8.27
C TRP A 269 8.29 20.18 7.27
N GLY A 270 7.87 19.73 6.09
CA GLY A 270 7.25 20.57 5.07
C GLY A 270 5.72 20.53 5.11
N LEU A 271 5.10 21.44 4.33
CA LEU A 271 3.66 21.45 4.12
C LEU A 271 3.16 20.15 3.47
N GLY A 272 3.89 19.64 2.46
CA GLY A 272 3.52 18.42 1.74
C GLY A 272 3.51 17.18 2.65
N GLN A 273 4.50 17.07 3.54
CA GLN A 273 4.57 16.02 4.55
C GLN A 273 3.40 16.08 5.55
N THR A 274 3.10 17.27 6.06
CA THR A 274 1.98 17.47 6.98
C THR A 274 0.65 17.09 6.33
N PHE A 275 0.46 17.52 5.08
CA PHE A 275 -0.73 17.18 4.29
C PHE A 275 -0.83 15.67 4.05
N ALA A 276 0.28 15.00 3.71
CA ALA A 276 0.30 13.55 3.52
C ALA A 276 -0.13 12.80 4.79
N VAL A 277 0.32 13.23 5.97
CA VAL A 277 -0.12 12.64 7.25
C VAL A 277 -1.62 12.88 7.46
N LEU A 278 -2.12 14.11 7.27
CA LEU A 278 -3.54 14.42 7.43
C LEU A 278 -4.44 13.57 6.52
N VAL A 279 -4.05 13.37 5.25
CA VAL A 279 -4.79 12.52 4.32
C VAL A 279 -4.82 11.06 4.80
N SER A 280 -3.76 10.56 5.42
CA SER A 280 -3.72 9.20 5.98
C SER A 280 -4.61 9.00 7.20
N LEU A 281 -4.96 10.08 7.92
CA LEU A 281 -5.83 10.00 9.10
C LEU A 281 -7.28 9.65 8.75
N LEU A 282 -7.76 10.02 7.55
CA LEU A 282 -9.13 9.73 7.11
C LEU A 282 -9.42 8.21 7.07
N PRO A 283 -8.67 7.38 6.33
CA PRO A 283 -8.87 5.94 6.37
C PRO A 283 -8.50 5.35 7.74
N ALA A 284 -7.55 5.93 8.48
CA ALA A 284 -7.22 5.47 9.83
C ALA A 284 -8.40 5.62 10.80
N GLY A 285 -9.15 6.72 10.73
CA GLY A 285 -10.36 6.93 11.54
C GLY A 285 -11.41 5.84 11.34
N ASN A 286 -11.59 5.37 10.10
CA ASN A 286 -12.49 4.25 9.80
C ASN A 286 -12.03 2.94 10.46
N ILE A 287 -10.72 2.72 10.59
CA ILE A 287 -10.17 1.53 11.26
C ILE A 287 -10.29 1.65 12.77
N VAL A 288 -10.08 2.85 13.33
CA VAL A 288 -10.31 3.12 14.76
C VAL A 288 -11.76 2.83 15.13
N HIS A 289 -12.73 3.24 14.31
CA HIS A 289 -14.14 2.90 14.51
C HIS A 289 -14.37 1.38 14.46
N GLN A 290 -13.79 0.68 13.49
CA GLN A 290 -13.91 -0.78 13.41
C GLN A 290 -13.30 -1.49 14.63
N LEU A 291 -12.17 -1.00 15.14
CA LEU A 291 -11.54 -1.51 16.37
C LEU A 291 -12.41 -1.26 17.59
N TYR A 292 -13.01 -0.07 17.69
CA TYR A 292 -13.94 0.26 18.77
C TYR A 292 -15.16 -0.66 18.76
N ASP A 293 -15.78 -0.87 17.60
CA ASP A 293 -16.90 -1.81 17.45
C ASP A 293 -16.52 -3.23 17.83
N LEU A 294 -15.31 -3.68 17.43
CA LEU A 294 -14.79 -4.99 17.82
C LEU A 294 -14.62 -5.09 19.34
N PHE A 295 -14.06 -4.05 19.96
CA PHE A 295 -13.86 -4.01 21.41
C PHE A 295 -15.19 -4.10 22.16
N CYS A 296 -16.19 -3.32 21.75
CA CYS A 296 -17.53 -3.36 22.32
C CYS A 296 -18.19 -4.73 22.15
N GLU A 297 -18.08 -5.37 20.98
CA GLU A 297 -18.61 -6.73 20.74
C GLU A 297 -17.95 -7.77 21.67
N VAL A 298 -16.64 -7.68 21.87
CA VAL A 298 -15.89 -8.59 22.75
C VAL A 298 -16.28 -8.39 24.22
N GLN A 299 -16.45 -7.14 24.67
CA GLN A 299 -16.89 -6.86 26.04
C GLN A 299 -18.33 -7.33 26.30
N GLY A 300 -19.27 -7.05 25.39
CA GLY A 300 -20.67 -7.47 25.56
C GLY A 300 -20.83 -9.00 25.64
N LYS A 301 -20.04 -9.76 24.86
CA LYS A 301 -20.01 -11.23 24.97
C LYS A 301 -19.47 -11.70 26.33
N ARG A 302 -18.53 -10.97 26.91
CA ARG A 302 -17.95 -11.30 28.22
C ARG A 302 -18.98 -11.12 29.34
N GLU A 303 -19.72 -10.02 29.32
CA GLU A 303 -20.79 -9.75 30.30
C GLU A 303 -21.96 -10.74 30.16
N GLY A 304 -22.35 -11.08 28.93
CA GLY A 304 -23.37 -12.09 28.66
C GLY A 304 -22.97 -13.50 29.10
N ALA A 305 -21.68 -13.85 29.04
CA ALA A 305 -21.19 -15.16 29.51
C ALA A 305 -21.09 -15.25 31.05
N ILE A 306 -20.85 -14.12 31.73
CA ILE A 306 -20.70 -14.06 33.19
C ILE A 306 -22.07 -13.97 33.89
N SER A 307 -23.05 -13.29 33.30
CA SER A 307 -24.40 -13.12 33.89
C SER A 307 -25.11 -14.41 34.31
N PRO A 308 -25.17 -15.49 33.51
CA PRO A 308 -25.82 -16.74 33.92
C PRO A 308 -25.05 -17.53 34.99
N LEU A 309 -23.75 -17.26 35.19
CA LEU A 309 -22.96 -17.87 36.26
C LEU A 309 -23.18 -17.18 37.62
N LEU A 310 -23.54 -15.90 37.60
CA LEU A 310 -23.81 -15.11 38.81
C LEU A 310 -25.29 -15.11 39.21
N SER A 311 -26.21 -15.45 38.31
CA SER A 311 -27.58 -15.78 38.69
C SER A 311 -27.59 -17.12 39.42
N SER A 312 -27.30 -17.10 40.73
CA SER A 312 -27.58 -18.19 41.66
C SER A 312 -28.97 -18.76 41.39
N PRO A 313 -29.18 -20.09 41.42
CA PRO A 313 -30.48 -20.69 41.19
C PRO A 313 -31.50 -20.06 42.16
N LYS A 314 -32.34 -19.18 41.62
CA LYS A 314 -33.50 -18.66 42.34
C LYS A 314 -34.42 -19.87 42.48
N ARG A 315 -34.50 -20.39 43.71
CA ARG A 315 -35.45 -21.41 44.14
C ARG A 315 -36.82 -21.03 43.56
N GLU A 316 -37.30 -21.80 42.59
CA GLU A 316 -38.60 -21.62 41.97
C GLU A 316 -39.68 -21.75 43.05
N SER A 317 -40.23 -20.61 43.45
CA SER A 317 -41.56 -20.53 44.05
C SER A 317 -42.53 -20.32 42.90
N SER A 318 -43.27 -21.37 42.61
CA SER A 318 -44.36 -21.45 41.64
C SER A 318 -45.42 -20.37 41.83
N ALA A 319 -45.65 -19.53 40.83
CA ALA A 319 -46.96 -18.93 40.52
C ALA A 319 -46.99 -18.19 39.17
N GLN A 320 -47.89 -18.67 38.29
CA GLN A 320 -48.78 -17.93 37.38
C GLN A 320 -48.25 -17.01 36.26
N THR A 321 -48.32 -17.56 35.03
CA THR A 321 -49.14 -17.14 33.87
C THR A 321 -49.77 -15.74 33.84
N GLN A 322 -49.44 -14.94 32.80
CA GLN A 322 -50.31 -14.12 31.93
C GLN A 322 -49.41 -13.22 31.03
N SER A 323 -49.33 -13.39 29.70
CA SER A 323 -50.22 -13.00 28.58
C SER A 323 -50.12 -11.53 28.14
N ALA A 324 -50.18 -11.33 26.81
CA ALA A 324 -50.32 -10.09 26.01
C ALA A 324 -49.00 -9.43 25.57
N ILE A 325 -48.62 -9.47 24.28
CA ILE A 325 -49.10 -8.67 23.13
C ILE A 325 -48.79 -7.19 23.34
N GLU A 326 -47.79 -6.65 22.62
CA GLU A 326 -47.98 -5.39 21.90
C GLU A 326 -46.98 -5.21 20.75
N SER A 327 -47.55 -4.86 19.61
CA SER A 327 -46.92 -4.48 18.35
C SER A 327 -46.59 -3.00 18.36
N GLU A 328 -45.38 -2.60 17.93
CA GLU A 328 -45.11 -1.19 17.64
C GLU A 328 -44.42 -1.01 16.28
N LYS A 329 -45.11 -0.24 15.42
CA LYS A 329 -44.65 0.34 14.15
C LYS A 329 -43.76 1.57 14.43
N ILE A 330 -43.16 2.14 13.36
CA ILE A 330 -42.66 3.54 13.15
C ILE A 330 -41.21 3.46 12.60
N PHE A 331 -40.73 4.14 11.55
CA PHE A 331 -41.17 5.03 10.46
C PHE A 331 -40.04 5.00 9.41
N PRO A 332 -40.25 5.38 8.13
CA PRO A 332 -39.19 5.46 7.13
C PRO A 332 -38.40 6.78 7.25
N LEU A 333 -37.06 6.72 7.16
CA LEU A 333 -36.23 7.91 7.01
C LEU A 333 -36.03 8.23 5.53
N GLU A 334 -36.54 9.40 5.14
CA GLU A 334 -36.30 10.07 3.86
C GLU A 334 -34.86 10.58 3.72
N THR A 335 -34.54 10.76 2.45
CA THR A 335 -33.32 11.19 1.78
C THR A 335 -32.78 12.57 2.16
N SER A 336 -31.47 12.77 2.01
CA SER A 336 -30.95 14.06 1.51
C SER A 336 -29.66 13.89 0.68
N PRO A 337 -29.57 14.50 -0.52
CA PRO A 337 -28.42 14.45 -1.40
C PRO A 337 -27.52 15.70 -1.33
N SER A 338 -26.31 15.54 -1.89
CA SER A 338 -25.44 16.59 -2.43
C SER A 338 -24.63 17.47 -1.47
N ALA A 339 -23.33 17.15 -1.41
CA ALA A 339 -22.28 18.14 -1.19
C ALA A 339 -20.99 17.71 -1.90
N THR A 340 -20.85 18.01 -3.19
CA THR A 340 -19.54 17.99 -3.87
C THR A 340 -19.52 19.01 -5.01
N LYS A 341 -19.24 20.26 -4.66
CA LYS A 341 -18.90 21.33 -5.60
C LYS A 341 -17.88 22.29 -4.98
N VAL A 342 -16.68 21.83 -4.64
CA VAL A 342 -15.52 22.70 -4.44
C VAL A 342 -14.24 21.89 -4.68
N MET A 343 -13.60 22.05 -5.84
CA MET A 343 -12.14 21.98 -5.99
C MET A 343 -11.78 22.25 -7.45
N GLN A 344 -11.59 23.54 -7.79
CA GLN A 344 -10.99 23.93 -9.06
C GLN A 344 -10.31 25.30 -8.90
N GLN A 345 -9.08 25.30 -8.37
CA GLN A 345 -8.08 26.35 -8.63
C GLN A 345 -6.80 26.06 -7.82
N ALA A 346 -5.73 25.63 -8.48
CA ALA A 346 -4.35 25.98 -8.14
C ALA A 346 -3.39 25.31 -9.15
N CYS A 347 -2.98 26.03 -10.19
CA CYS A 347 -1.62 26.03 -10.71
C CYS A 347 -1.51 27.12 -11.79
N PRO A 348 -0.89 28.29 -11.54
CA PRO A 348 -0.47 29.18 -12.60
C PRO A 348 0.94 28.81 -13.07
N THR A 349 1.21 29.12 -14.35
CA THR A 349 2.55 29.23 -14.98
C THR A 349 3.14 27.96 -15.61
N LEU A 350 2.55 27.53 -16.73
CA LEU A 350 3.34 26.97 -17.85
C LEU A 350 3.68 28.13 -18.80
N LEU A 351 4.96 28.49 -18.86
CA LEU A 351 5.51 29.44 -19.84
C LEU A 351 5.29 28.90 -21.27
N PRO A 352 4.95 29.77 -22.24
CA PRO A 352 4.83 29.37 -23.62
C PRO A 352 6.21 29.14 -24.24
N LEU A 353 6.37 28.01 -24.92
CA LEU A 353 7.46 27.79 -25.87
C LEU A 353 7.35 28.85 -26.97
N THR A 354 8.19 29.88 -26.89
CA THR A 354 8.37 30.85 -27.96
C THR A 354 9.07 30.16 -29.12
N ASN A 355 8.28 30.00 -30.18
CA ASN A 355 8.69 29.64 -31.52
C ASN A 355 9.53 30.81 -32.09
N SER A 356 10.86 30.69 -32.04
CA SER A 356 11.77 31.60 -32.74
C SER A 356 12.43 30.84 -33.87
N GLY A 357 11.83 30.96 -35.06
CA GLY A 357 12.54 30.70 -36.29
C GLY A 357 13.64 31.74 -36.44
N ASP A 358 14.86 31.28 -36.72
CA ASP A 358 15.83 32.13 -37.40
C ASP A 358 16.39 31.41 -38.61
N ARG A 359 16.20 32.07 -39.75
CA ARG A 359 16.68 31.69 -41.06
C ARG A 359 18.13 32.12 -41.13
N THR A 360 19.06 31.20 -41.42
CA THR A 360 20.33 31.59 -42.05
C THR A 360 20.50 30.85 -43.36
N ILE A 361 20.15 31.58 -44.42
CA ILE A 361 20.48 31.30 -45.82
C ILE A 361 22.01 31.29 -45.94
N ARG A 362 22.60 30.14 -46.26
CA ARG A 362 23.98 30.08 -46.76
C ARG A 362 23.97 29.72 -48.23
N ARG A 363 23.92 30.75 -49.08
CA ARG A 363 24.36 30.68 -50.48
C ARG A 363 25.84 30.27 -50.49
N ARG A 364 26.20 29.24 -51.24
CA ARG A 364 27.57 29.00 -51.69
C ARG A 364 27.53 28.88 -53.21
N ASN A 365 27.93 29.97 -53.86
CA ASN A 365 28.33 29.98 -55.25
C ASN A 365 29.84 29.70 -55.32
N THR A 366 30.21 28.96 -56.38
CA THR A 366 31.45 29.02 -57.16
C THR A 366 32.78 28.71 -56.46
N SER A 367 33.36 27.57 -56.83
CA SER A 367 34.53 27.49 -57.71
C SER A 367 34.60 26.11 -58.34
#